data_AF-A0A8H8Z8C0-F1
#
_entry.id   AF-A0A8H8Z8C0-F1
#
_cell.length_a   1.000
_cell.length_b   1.000
_cell.length_c   1.000
_cell.angle_alpha   90.00
_cell.angle_beta   90.00
_cell.angle_gamma   90.00
#
_symmetry.space_group_name_H-M   'P 1'
#
loop_
_entity.id
_entity.type
_entity.pdbx_description
1 polymer ?
#
loop_
_entity_poly.entity_id
_entity_poly.type
_entity_poly.pdbx_seq_one_letter_code
_entity_poly.pdbx_strand_id
1 'polypeptide(L)' 'MKNNAQLLMPREKMLKFGISALTDVELLALFLRTGTRGKDVLTLAKEMLENFGSLYG' A
#
# COMPACT_ATOMS: atom_id res chain seq x y z
N MET A 1 -20.46 -4.98 7.87
CA MET A 1 -20.22 -5.18 6.42
C MET A 1 -18.72 -5.06 6.20
N LYS A 2 -18.00 -6.16 5.92
CA LYS A 2 -16.57 -6.04 5.54
C LYS A 2 -16.53 -5.42 4.15
N ASN A 3 -15.89 -4.27 4.01
CA ASN A 3 -15.79 -3.58 2.73
C ASN A 3 -14.93 -4.45 1.80
N ASN A 4 -15.51 -5.00 0.73
CA ASN A 4 -14.82 -5.89 -0.20
C ASN A 4 -13.57 -5.26 -0.84
N ALA A 5 -13.41 -3.94 -0.74
CA ALA A 5 -12.19 -3.23 -1.12
C ALA A 5 -10.94 -3.75 -0.37
N GLN A 6 -11.06 -4.21 0.88
CA GLN A 6 -9.90 -4.70 1.66
C GLN A 6 -9.26 -5.97 1.10
N LEU A 7 -9.95 -6.70 0.21
CA LEU A 7 -9.45 -7.93 -0.41
C LEU A 7 -8.79 -7.69 -1.78
N LEU A 8 -8.95 -6.49 -2.35
CA LEU A 8 -8.39 -6.17 -3.67
C LEU A 8 -6.91 -5.83 -3.57
N MET A 9 -6.12 -6.26 -4.56
CA MET A 9 -4.74 -5.82 -4.67
C MET A 9 -4.68 -4.31 -4.92
N PRO A 10 -3.62 -3.61 -4.49
CA PRO A 10 -3.54 -2.15 -4.58
C PRO A 10 -3.85 -1.60 -5.98
N ARG A 11 -3.36 -2.27 -7.04
CA ARG A 11 -3.63 -1.87 -8.43
C ARG A 11 -5.10 -2.05 -8.81
N GLU A 12 -5.72 -3.15 -8.41
CA GLU A 12 -7.13 -3.43 -8.69
C GLU A 12 -8.05 -2.47 -7.92
N LYS A 13 -7.72 -2.22 -6.65
CA LYS A 13 -8.41 -1.23 -5.81
C LYS A 13 -8.32 0.16 -6.43
N MET A 14 -7.12 0.57 -6.88
CA MET A 14 -6.91 1.86 -7.55
C MET A 14 -7.72 1.97 -8.85
N LEU A 15 -7.73 0.93 -9.68
CA LEU A 15 -8.51 0.92 -10.93
C LEU A 15 -10.01 1.02 -10.68
N LYS A 16 -10.52 0.42 -9.60
CA LYS A 16 -11.95 0.36 -9.30
C LYS A 16 -12.49 1.57 -8.54
N PHE A 17 -11.70 2.10 -7.61
CA PHE A 17 -12.14 3.11 -6.64
C PHE A 17 -11.32 4.40 -6.67
N GLY A 18 -10.32 4.48 -7.55
CA GLY A 18 -9.41 5.61 -7.64
C GLY A 18 -8.27 5.55 -6.61
N ILE A 19 -7.31 6.46 -6.76
CA ILE A 19 -6.11 6.50 -5.92
C ILE A 19 -6.41 6.88 -4.47
N SER A 20 -7.46 7.68 -4.22
CA SER A 20 -7.91 8.09 -2.89
C SER A 20 -8.44 6.93 -2.04
N ALA A 21 -8.69 5.76 -2.64
CA ALA A 21 -9.11 4.57 -1.90
C ALA A 21 -7.92 3.76 -1.35
N LEU A 22 -6.69 4.09 -1.74
CA LEU A 22 -5.48 3.43 -1.25
C LEU A 22 -5.08 3.98 0.12
N THR A 23 -4.60 3.09 0.98
CA THR A 23 -3.86 3.49 2.18
C THR A 23 -2.46 3.99 1.81
N ASP A 24 -1.81 4.75 2.68
CA ASP A 24 -0.43 5.21 2.46
C ASP A 24 0.54 4.03 2.27
N VAL A 25 0.31 2.90 2.97
CA VAL A 25 1.08 1.65 2.80
C VAL A 25 0.93 1.12 1.38
N GLU A 26 -0.31 1.05 0.87
CA GLU A 26 -0.59 0.56 -0.48
C GLU A 26 -0.04 1.51 -1.55
N LEU A 27 -0.17 2.82 -1.33
CA LEU A 27 0.36 3.83 -2.22
C LEU A 27 1.89 3.74 -2.30
N LEU A 28 2.58 3.67 -1.16
CA LEU A 28 4.02 3.51 -1.12
C LEU A 28 4.45 2.18 -1.76
N ALA A 29 3.73 1.09 -1.50
CA ALA A 29 4.02 -0.21 -2.11
C ALA A 29 3.91 -0.17 -3.65
N LEU A 30 3.00 0.62 -4.21
CA LEU A 30 2.92 0.82 -5.66
C LEU A 30 4.15 1.54 -6.22
N PHE A 31 4.69 2.53 -5.50
CA PHE A 31 5.93 3.22 -5.87
C PHE A 31 7.15 2.30 -5.78
N LEU A 32 7.23 1.47 -4.74
CA LEU A 32 8.35 0.53 -4.54
C LEU A 32 8.36 -0.59 -5.58
N ARG A 33 7.20 -0.98 -6.11
CA ARG A 33 6.96 -2.03 -7.14
C ARG A 33 7.34 -3.45 -6.74
N THR A 34 8.38 -3.64 -5.94
CA THR A 34 8.90 -4.94 -5.49
C THR A 34 9.40 -4.84 -4.06
N GLY A 35 9.27 -5.95 -3.33
CA GLY A 35 9.86 -6.09 -2.00
C GLY A 35 11.36 -6.35 -2.06
N THR A 36 11.92 -6.73 -0.91
CA THR A 36 13.32 -7.15 -0.78
C THR A 36 13.40 -8.64 -0.46
N ARG A 37 14.60 -9.19 -0.34
CA ARG A 37 14.78 -10.59 0.05
C ARG A 37 14.15 -10.84 1.42
N GLY A 38 13.13 -11.70 1.46
CA GLY A 38 12.44 -12.09 2.70
C GLY A 38 11.32 -11.15 3.15
N LYS A 39 10.98 -10.11 2.38
CA LYS A 39 9.85 -9.22 2.66
C LYS A 39 9.12 -8.86 1.37
N ASP A 40 7.80 -9.04 1.34
CA ASP A 40 7.00 -8.51 0.24
C ASP A 40 6.94 -6.97 0.30
N VAL A 41 6.47 -6.38 -0.79
CA VAL A 41 6.44 -4.92 -0.98
C VAL A 41 5.50 -4.20 0.00
N LEU A 42 4.39 -4.83 0.43
CA LEU A 42 3.46 -4.24 1.39
C LEU A 42 4.07 -4.24 2.79
N THR A 43 4.72 -5.34 3.16
CA THR A 43 5.46 -5.43 4.43
C THR A 43 6.57 -4.37 4.48
N LEU A 44 7.36 -4.23 3.41
CA LEU A 44 8.41 -3.22 3.31
C LEU A 44 7.86 -1.79 3.42
N ALA A 45 6.78 -1.48 2.70
CA ALA A 45 6.15 -0.15 2.74
C ALA A 45 5.64 0.19 4.15
N LYS A 46 5.05 -0.78 4.85
CA LYS A 46 4.56 -0.61 6.22
C LYS A 46 5.71 -0.29 7.17
N GLU A 47 6.80 -1.06 7.12
CA GLU A 47 7.99 -0.81 7.95
C GLU A 47 8.61 0.57 7.67
N MET A 48 8.64 1.02 6.42
CA MET A 48 9.14 2.35 6.09
C MET A 48 8.29 3.45 6.74
N LEU A 49 6.96 3.35 6.66
CA LEU A 49 6.08 4.32 7.31
C LEU A 49 6.19 4.26 8.85
N GLU A 50 6.36 3.07 9.43
CA GLU A 50 6.58 2.96 10.88
C GLU A 50 7.89 3.62 11.33
N ASN A 51 8.95 3.54 10.52
CA ASN A 51 10.26 4.12 10.84
C ASN A 51 10.38 5.62 10.52
N PHE A 52 9.74 6.09 9.44
CA PHE A 52 9.88 7.46 8.94
C PHE A 52 8.64 8.35 9.16
N GLY A 53 7.52 7.77 9.61
CA GLY A 53 6.28 8.49 9.90
C GLY A 53 5.32 8.51 8.71
N SER A 54 5.04 9.70 8.18
CA SER A 54 4.02 9.89 7.14
C SER A 54 4.61 10.25 5.78
N LEU A 55 3.82 10.07 4.73
CA LEU A 55 4.17 10.55 3.38
C LEU A 55 4.01 12.07 3.20
N TYR A 56 3.41 12.76 4.17
CA TYR A 56 2.88 14.12 3.97
C TYR A 56 3.67 15.24 4.65
N GLY A 57 4.71 14.92 5.44
CA GLY A 57 5.63 15.90 6.03
C GLY A 57 5.00 16.78 7.09
#